data_AF-A0A6B2G5U1-F1
#
_entry.id   AF-A0A6B2G5U1-F1
#
_cell.length_a   1.000
_cell.length_b   1.000
_cell.length_c   1.000
_cell.angle_alpha   90.00
_cell.angle_beta   90.00
_cell.angle_gamma   90.00
#
_symmetry.space_group_name_H-M   'P 1'
#
loop_
_entity.id
_entity.type
_entity.pdbx_description
1 polymer ?
#
loop_
_entity_poly.entity_id
_entity_poly.type
_entity_poly.pdbx_seq_one_letter_code
_entity_poly.pdbx_strand_id
1 'polypeptide(L)'
;FIDKNSDSKLLPFKFRVNFIESFRYRVEDAIKSISKSDIVNARRCEIKDEIYGSDKIKAHFKIKPQDKLVLKADVGTRRNQLPPHLDKLPEYLIPSSLKKTFSLELDKTDNFTANRRKKYMEKKFSRNNFKRDPLKCQKSKRKTLIL
;
A
#
# COMPACT_ATOMS: atom_id res chain seq x y z
N PHE A 1 -8.44 -38.57 -22.58
CA PHE A 1 -8.84 -38.38 -23.98
C PHE A 1 -8.49 -36.97 -24.38
N ILE A 2 -7.35 -36.79 -25.05
CA ILE A 2 -6.97 -35.52 -25.68
C ILE A 2 -7.28 -35.74 -27.16
N ASP A 3 -8.36 -35.13 -27.64
CA ASP A 3 -8.70 -35.20 -29.06
C ASP A 3 -7.64 -34.45 -29.86
N LYS A 4 -6.91 -35.21 -30.66
CA LYS A 4 -5.82 -34.77 -31.55
C LYS A 4 -6.32 -34.31 -32.93
N ASN A 5 -7.58 -33.87 -33.03
CA ASN A 5 -8.20 -33.44 -34.30
C ASN A 5 -9.21 -32.29 -34.07
N SER A 6 -8.71 -31.12 -33.72
CA SER A 6 -9.46 -29.90 -33.99
C SER A 6 -8.51 -28.91 -34.63
N ASP A 7 -8.74 -28.58 -35.90
CA ASP A 7 -8.29 -27.33 -36.48
C ASP A 7 -8.77 -26.21 -35.53
N SER A 8 -7.93 -25.81 -34.58
CA SER A 8 -8.24 -24.75 -33.63
C SER A 8 -8.12 -23.42 -34.36
N LYS A 9 -9.05 -23.19 -35.29
CA LYS A 9 -9.22 -21.92 -35.98
C LYS A 9 -9.49 -20.89 -34.90
N LEU A 10 -8.54 -19.97 -34.71
CA LEU A 10 -8.70 -18.84 -33.82
C LEU A 10 -9.96 -18.09 -34.26
N LEU A 11 -11.02 -18.21 -33.47
CA LEU A 11 -12.24 -17.45 -33.72
C LEU A 11 -11.96 -15.99 -33.41
N PRO A 12 -12.40 -15.05 -34.27
CA PRO A 12 -12.25 -13.64 -34.00
C PRO A 12 -12.96 -13.29 -32.69
N PHE A 13 -12.21 -12.73 -31.76
CA PHE A 13 -12.73 -12.35 -30.46
C PHE A 13 -13.78 -11.24 -30.63
N LYS A 14 -15.04 -11.57 -30.35
CA LYS A 14 -16.15 -10.62 -30.41
C LYS A 14 -16.15 -9.73 -29.18
N PHE A 15 -15.42 -8.63 -29.26
CA PHE A 15 -15.34 -7.64 -28.21
C PHE A 15 -16.63 -6.83 -28.12
N ARG A 16 -17.26 -6.82 -26.93
CA ARG A 16 -18.49 -6.04 -26.70
C ARG A 16 -18.14 -4.66 -26.14
N VAL A 17 -17.89 -3.71 -27.03
CA VAL A 17 -17.45 -2.34 -26.69
C VAL A 17 -18.38 -1.67 -25.68
N ASN A 18 -19.69 -1.84 -25.85
CA ASN A 18 -20.72 -1.20 -25.02
C ASN A 18 -20.57 -1.50 -23.52
N PHE A 19 -20.08 -2.69 -23.14
CA PHE A 19 -19.89 -3.02 -21.72
C PHE A 19 -18.72 -2.24 -21.12
N ILE A 20 -17.71 -1.95 -21.93
CA ILE A 20 -16.46 -1.33 -21.46
C ILE A 20 -16.60 0.18 -21.38
N GLU A 21 -17.44 0.75 -22.25
CA GLU A 21 -17.75 2.17 -22.25
C GLU A 21 -18.34 2.65 -20.93
N SER A 22 -19.09 1.79 -20.23
CA SER A 22 -19.56 2.09 -18.88
C SER A 22 -18.40 2.40 -17.91
N PHE A 23 -17.31 1.63 -17.95
CA PHE A 23 -16.15 1.84 -17.08
C PHE A 23 -15.30 3.05 -17.44
N ARG A 24 -15.54 3.68 -18.60
CA ARG A 24 -14.72 4.79 -19.11
C ARG A 24 -14.51 5.87 -18.06
N TYR A 25 -15.59 6.38 -17.45
CA TYR A 25 -15.46 7.47 -16.48
C TYR A 25 -14.60 7.06 -15.29
N ARG A 26 -14.64 5.79 -14.87
CA ARG A 26 -13.92 5.32 -13.69
C ARG A 26 -12.43 5.16 -13.95
N VAL A 27 -12.09 4.69 -15.15
CA VAL A 27 -10.70 4.65 -15.62
C VAL A 27 -10.16 6.07 -15.74
N GLU A 28 -10.93 7.01 -16.30
CA GLU A 28 -10.53 8.40 -16.40
C GLU A 28 -10.31 9.06 -15.01
N ASP A 29 -11.17 8.76 -14.04
CA ASP A 29 -11.07 9.22 -12.65
C ASP A 29 -9.78 8.68 -11.98
N ALA A 30 -9.47 7.39 -12.19
CA ALA A 30 -8.22 6.79 -11.72
C ALA A 30 -6.98 7.45 -12.34
N ILE A 31 -6.99 7.68 -13.66
CA ILE A 31 -5.89 8.34 -14.36
C ILE A 31 -5.70 9.76 -13.84
N LYS A 32 -6.78 10.52 -13.64
CA LYS A 32 -6.73 11.90 -13.12
C LYS A 32 -6.19 11.98 -11.70
N SER A 33 -6.44 10.96 -10.88
CA SER A 33 -5.93 10.90 -9.51
C SER A 33 -4.42 10.70 -9.43
N ILE A 34 -3.78 10.20 -10.50
CA ILE A 34 -2.35 9.92 -10.55
C ILE A 34 -1.62 11.18 -11.05
N SER A 35 -0.81 11.79 -10.17
CA SER A 35 -0.01 12.97 -10.51
C SER A 35 1.44 12.63 -10.84
N LYS A 36 2.15 13.55 -11.53
CA LYS A 36 3.60 13.41 -11.79
C LYS A 36 4.41 13.26 -10.50
N SER A 37 4.02 14.00 -9.45
CA SER A 37 4.61 13.87 -8.12
C SER A 37 4.47 12.46 -7.56
N ASP A 38 3.34 11.80 -7.81
CA ASP A 38 3.09 10.44 -7.31
C ASP A 38 3.97 9.42 -8.01
N ILE A 39 4.18 9.58 -9.31
CA ILE A 39 5.08 8.73 -10.10
C ILE A 39 6.51 8.87 -9.56
N VAL A 40 6.97 10.10 -9.35
CA VAL A 40 8.32 10.36 -8.80
C VAL A 40 8.46 9.80 -7.38
N ASN A 41 7.45 9.99 -6.53
CA ASN A 41 7.46 9.47 -5.16
C ASN A 41 7.40 7.94 -5.11
N ALA A 42 6.61 7.31 -5.99
CA ALA A 42 6.56 5.87 -6.15
C ALA A 42 7.93 5.31 -6.57
N ARG A 43 8.58 5.95 -7.55
CA ARG A 43 9.92 5.56 -7.99
C ARG A 43 10.97 5.72 -6.89
N ARG A 44 10.91 6.79 -6.10
CA ARG A 44 11.77 6.97 -4.92
C ARG A 44 11.55 5.87 -3.87
N CYS A 45 10.30 5.47 -3.63
CA CYS A 45 9.99 4.36 -2.71
C CYS A 45 10.56 3.04 -3.21
N GLU A 46 10.37 2.74 -4.50
CA GLU A 46 10.86 1.53 -5.14
C GLU A 46 12.40 1.44 -5.03
N ILE A 47 13.12 2.51 -5.36
CA ILE A 47 14.57 2.57 -5.22
C ILE A 47 14.99 2.38 -3.77
N LYS A 48 14.28 2.98 -2.82
CA LYS A 48 14.56 2.84 -1.39
C LYS A 48 14.38 1.39 -0.92
N ASP A 49 13.33 0.72 -1.37
CA ASP A 49 13.07 -0.68 -1.04
C ASP A 49 14.13 -1.59 -1.65
N GLU A 50 14.55 -1.33 -2.89
CA GLU A 50 15.62 -2.04 -3.57
C GLU A 50 16.97 -1.87 -2.85
N ILE A 51 17.29 -0.66 -2.40
CA ILE A 51 18.49 -0.37 -1.60
C ILE A 51 18.53 -1.22 -0.32
N TYR A 52 17.38 -1.39 0.35
CA TYR A 52 17.28 -2.27 1.51
C TYR A 52 17.28 -3.76 1.15
N GLY A 53 16.85 -4.12 -0.07
CA GLY A 53 16.83 -5.48 -0.60
C GLY A 53 18.21 -6.01 -1.00
N SER A 54 19.11 -5.13 -1.45
CA SER A 54 20.45 -5.49 -1.93
C SER A 54 21.40 -5.99 -0.83
N ASP A 55 22.00 -7.18 -1.01
CA ASP A 55 22.90 -7.77 -0.03
C ASP A 55 24.21 -7.01 0.17
N LYS A 56 24.74 -6.41 -0.91
CA LYS A 56 25.93 -5.56 -0.87
C LYS A 56 25.71 -4.35 0.04
N ILE A 57 24.55 -3.71 -0.10
CA ILE A 57 24.19 -2.53 0.69
C ILE A 57 23.89 -2.92 2.14
N LYS A 58 23.24 -4.06 2.37
CA LYS A 58 23.05 -4.58 3.73
C LYS A 58 24.39 -4.80 4.44
N ALA A 59 25.40 -5.34 3.74
CA ALA A 59 26.74 -5.52 4.30
C ALA A 59 27.38 -4.15 4.63
N HIS A 60 27.27 -3.17 3.74
CA HIS A 60 27.73 -1.79 4.01
C HIS A 60 27.06 -1.19 5.24
N PHE A 61 25.74 -1.35 5.39
CA PHE A 61 25.00 -0.85 6.55
C PHE A 61 25.35 -1.56 7.87
N LYS A 62 25.87 -2.80 7.83
CA LYS A 62 26.41 -3.46 9.02
C LYS A 62 27.69 -2.78 9.51
N ILE A 63 28.54 -2.36 8.57
CA ILE A 63 29.80 -1.67 8.85
C ILE A 63 29.54 -0.22 9.28
N LYS A 64 28.65 0.48 8.58
CA LYS A 64 28.31 1.88 8.84
C LYS A 64 26.81 2.07 9.10
N PRO A 65 26.36 1.96 10.37
CA PRO A 65 24.95 2.08 10.72
C PRO A 65 24.40 3.51 10.55
N GLN A 66 25.26 4.53 10.56
CA GLN A 66 24.88 5.93 10.38
C GLN A 66 24.26 6.20 9.00
N ASP A 67 24.78 5.56 7.95
CA ASP A 67 24.27 5.74 6.58
C ASP A 67 22.83 5.21 6.44
N LYS A 68 22.51 4.15 7.18
CA LYS A 68 21.15 3.63 7.27
C LYS A 68 20.19 4.63 7.94
N LEU A 69 20.68 5.43 8.89
CA LEU A 69 19.87 6.46 9.55
C LEU A 69 19.61 7.64 8.61
N VAL A 70 20.60 8.05 7.82
CA VAL A 70 20.44 9.09 6.80
C VAL A 70 19.35 8.69 5.80
N LEU A 71 19.38 7.45 5.30
CA LEU A 71 18.37 6.94 4.37
C LEU A 71 16.97 6.83 5.00
N LYS A 72 16.87 6.68 6.32
CA LYS A 72 15.59 6.72 7.06
C LYS A 72 15.08 8.13 7.29
N ALA A 73 15.98 9.09 7.47
CA ALA A 73 15.66 10.48 7.79
C ALA A 73 15.08 11.24 6.59
N ASP A 74 15.31 10.77 5.36
CA ASP A 74 14.74 11.38 4.16
C ASP A 74 13.21 11.50 4.25
N VAL A 75 12.69 12.67 3.86
CA VAL A 75 11.31 13.13 4.10
C VAL A 75 10.31 12.12 3.56
N GLY A 76 9.27 11.85 4.35
CA GLY A 76 8.34 10.74 4.20
C GLY A 76 7.88 10.45 2.78
N THR A 77 8.65 9.60 2.08
CA THR A 77 8.25 9.01 0.80
C THR A 77 7.20 7.96 1.11
N ARG A 78 5.97 8.42 1.32
CA ARG A 78 4.83 7.51 1.34
C ARG A 78 4.51 7.20 -0.12
N ARG A 79 4.34 5.91 -0.44
CA ARG A 79 3.72 5.52 -1.70
C ARG A 79 2.38 6.25 -1.77
N ASN A 80 2.12 7.00 -2.84
CA ASN A 80 0.84 7.67 -2.96
C ASN A 80 -0.25 6.60 -2.98
N GLN A 81 -1.22 6.71 -2.07
CA GLN A 81 -2.36 5.81 -2.06
C GLN A 81 -3.42 6.46 -2.91
N LEU A 82 -3.96 5.71 -3.88
CA LEU A 82 -5.15 6.12 -4.58
C LEU A 82 -6.25 6.39 -3.53
N PRO A 83 -7.10 7.41 -3.75
CA PRO A 83 -8.19 7.66 -2.83
C PRO A 83 -9.08 6.41 -2.72
N PRO A 84 -9.50 6.04 -1.49
CA PRO A 84 -10.08 4.72 -1.21
C PRO A 84 -11.39 4.45 -1.92
N HIS A 85 -12.07 5.49 -2.41
CA HIS A 85 -13.27 5.30 -3.20
C HIS A 85 -12.93 4.70 -4.57
N LEU A 86 -11.80 5.08 -5.19
CA LEU A 86 -11.38 4.57 -6.51
C LEU A 86 -11.11 3.06 -6.52
N ASP A 87 -10.77 2.47 -5.37
CA ASP A 87 -10.55 1.03 -5.22
C ASP A 87 -11.82 0.20 -5.52
N LYS A 88 -13.01 0.78 -5.33
CA LYS A 88 -14.30 0.11 -5.54
C LYS A 88 -14.98 0.63 -6.80
N LEU A 89 -15.60 -0.27 -7.57
CA LEU A 89 -16.45 0.12 -8.69
C LEU A 89 -17.83 0.54 -8.20
N PRO A 90 -18.39 1.66 -8.69
CA PRO A 90 -19.76 2.05 -8.34
C PRO A 90 -20.80 1.06 -8.86
N GLU A 91 -21.87 0.86 -8.09
CA GLU A 91 -22.84 -0.22 -8.35
C GLU A 91 -23.53 -0.12 -9.71
N TYR A 92 -23.76 1.11 -10.18
CA TYR A 92 -24.40 1.38 -11.47
C TYR A 92 -23.53 1.02 -12.68
N LEU A 93 -22.23 0.78 -12.49
CA LEU A 93 -21.35 0.27 -13.55
C LEU A 93 -21.35 -1.23 -13.68
N ILE A 94 -21.89 -1.94 -12.70
CA ILE A 94 -21.81 -3.38 -12.66
C ILE A 94 -23.03 -3.94 -13.40
N PRO A 95 -22.84 -4.72 -14.48
CA PRO A 95 -23.93 -5.36 -15.18
C PRO A 95 -24.72 -6.26 -14.21
N SER A 96 -26.05 -6.29 -14.34
CA SER A 96 -26.92 -7.08 -13.44
C SER A 96 -26.54 -8.56 -13.35
N SER A 97 -25.99 -9.13 -14.42
CA SER A 97 -25.47 -10.51 -14.45
C SER A 97 -24.26 -10.75 -13.54
N LEU A 98 -23.50 -9.69 -13.22
CA LEU A 98 -22.24 -9.73 -12.49
C LEU A 98 -22.34 -9.16 -11.06
N LYS A 99 -23.46 -8.51 -10.71
CA LYS A 99 -23.66 -7.89 -9.39
C LYS A 99 -23.54 -8.89 -8.23
N LYS A 100 -24.05 -10.12 -8.39
CA LYS A 100 -24.03 -11.14 -7.33
C LYS A 100 -22.61 -11.66 -7.04
N THR A 101 -21.78 -11.80 -8.06
CA THR A 101 -20.39 -12.23 -7.88
C THR A 101 -19.54 -11.10 -7.31
N PHE A 102 -19.76 -9.87 -7.76
CA PHE A 102 -18.99 -8.70 -7.33
C PHE A 102 -19.23 -8.32 -5.86
N SER A 103 -20.47 -8.37 -5.40
CA SER A 103 -20.83 -8.10 -4.00
C SER A 103 -20.12 -9.05 -3.02
N LEU A 104 -20.04 -10.34 -3.34
CA LEU A 104 -19.33 -11.34 -2.53
C LEU A 104 -17.81 -11.11 -2.44
N GLU A 105 -17.22 -10.42 -3.41
CA GLU A 105 -15.78 -10.10 -3.40
C GLU A 105 -15.48 -8.85 -2.56
N LEU A 106 -16.37 -7.85 -2.58
CA LEU A 106 -16.21 -6.62 -1.80
C LEU A 106 -16.11 -6.90 -0.29
N ASP A 107 -16.94 -7.81 0.22
CA ASP A 107 -16.95 -8.19 1.64
C ASP A 107 -15.62 -8.79 2.11
N LYS A 108 -14.85 -9.45 1.21
CA LYS A 108 -13.55 -10.04 1.57
C LYS A 108 -12.46 -8.97 1.76
N THR A 109 -12.52 -7.88 0.99
CA THR A 109 -11.48 -6.83 1.00
C THR A 109 -11.58 -5.92 2.25
N ASP A 110 -12.81 -5.62 2.68
CA ASP A 110 -13.06 -4.79 3.86
C ASP A 110 -12.55 -5.48 5.14
N ASN A 111 -12.66 -6.81 5.21
CA ASN A 111 -12.13 -7.60 6.32
C ASN A 111 -10.60 -7.57 6.43
N PHE A 112 -9.86 -7.47 5.32
CA PHE A 112 -8.39 -7.37 5.34
C PHE A 112 -7.92 -6.01 5.90
N THR A 113 -8.59 -4.92 5.54
CA THR A 113 -8.26 -3.57 6.06
C THR A 113 -8.71 -3.40 7.52
N ALA A 114 -9.86 -3.95 7.90
CA ALA A 114 -10.34 -3.98 9.28
C ALA A 114 -9.39 -4.76 10.20
N ASN A 115 -8.92 -5.93 9.78
CA ASN A 115 -7.93 -6.70 10.54
C ASN A 115 -6.60 -5.97 10.71
N ARG A 116 -6.16 -5.22 9.69
CA ARG A 116 -4.94 -4.40 9.78
C ARG A 116 -5.12 -3.23 10.76
N ARG A 117 -6.29 -2.59 10.79
CA ARG A 117 -6.65 -1.55 11.80
C ARG A 117 -6.74 -2.13 13.20
N LYS A 118 -7.41 -3.28 13.38
CA LYS A 118 -7.54 -3.98 14.67
C LYS A 118 -6.17 -4.35 15.25
N LYS A 119 -5.28 -4.95 14.45
CA LYS A 119 -3.90 -5.29 14.84
C LYS A 119 -3.06 -4.08 15.23
N TYR A 120 -3.25 -2.94 14.55
CA TYR A 120 -2.57 -1.68 14.91
C TYR A 120 -3.11 -1.06 16.21
N MET A 121 -4.43 -1.13 16.44
CA MET A 121 -5.05 -0.70 17.70
C MET A 121 -4.61 -1.57 18.88
N GLU A 122 -4.65 -2.90 18.74
CA GLU A 122 -4.14 -3.85 19.76
C GLU A 122 -2.67 -3.56 20.14
N LYS A 123 -1.82 -3.26 19.15
CA LYS A 123 -0.42 -2.91 19.38
C LYS A 123 -0.23 -1.56 20.09
N LYS A 124 -1.17 -0.61 19.95
CA LYS A 124 -1.17 0.64 20.72
C LYS A 124 -1.62 0.43 22.17
N PHE A 125 -2.67 -0.36 22.39
CA PHE A 125 -3.12 -0.71 23.76
C PHE A 125 -2.06 -1.51 24.52
N SER A 126 -1.39 -2.46 23.87
CA SER A 126 -0.30 -3.24 24.47
C SER A 126 0.90 -2.37 24.91
N ARG A 127 1.21 -1.28 24.19
CA ARG A 127 2.29 -0.34 24.56
C ARG A 127 1.97 0.50 25.80
N ASN A 128 0.69 0.73 26.10
CA ASN A 128 0.28 1.47 27.29
C ASN A 128 0.35 0.62 28.59
N ASN A 129 0.45 -0.70 28.48
CA ASN A 129 0.59 -1.60 29.64
C ASN A 129 2.04 -1.80 30.09
N PHE A 130 3.04 -1.33 29.33
CA PHE A 130 4.38 -1.12 29.88
C PHE A 130 4.34 0.16 30.71
N LYS A 131 4.08 -0.02 32.00
CA LYS A 131 4.31 0.92 33.11
C LYS A 131 5.60 1.71 32.91
N ARG A 132 5.57 2.81 32.15
CA ARG A 132 6.57 3.85 32.25
C ARG A 132 6.16 4.66 33.45
N ASP A 133 6.71 4.23 34.59
CA ASP A 133 6.63 4.98 35.83
C ASP A 133 7.05 6.44 35.53
N PRO A 134 6.13 7.42 35.65
CA PRO A 134 6.41 8.81 35.28
C PRO A 134 7.54 9.43 36.12
N LEU A 135 7.88 8.84 37.26
CA LEU A 135 8.99 9.25 38.13
C LEU A 135 10.36 8.71 37.69
N LYS A 136 10.43 7.72 36.78
CA LYS A 136 11.72 7.17 36.30
C LYS A 136 12.37 7.97 35.16
N CYS A 137 11.66 8.94 34.58
CA CYS A 137 12.24 9.84 33.55
C CYS A 137 12.85 11.12 34.15
N GLN A 138 12.71 11.37 35.45
CA GLN A 138 13.33 12.51 36.11
C GLN A 138 14.61 12.09 36.82
N LYS A 139 15.74 12.13 36.10
CA LYS A 139 17.05 12.25 36.76
C LYS A 139 17.39 13.73 36.88
N SER A 140 17.19 14.26 38.09
CA SER A 140 17.73 15.55 38.60
C SER A 140 19.28 15.50 38.62
N LYS A 141 20.10 16.57 38.62
CA LYS A 141 20.00 17.99 38.98
C LYS A 141 21.02 18.78 38.14
N ARG A 142 20.73 20.06 37.92
CA ARG A 142 21.68 21.09 37.46
C ARG A 142 22.81 21.22 38.47
N LYS A 143 24.08 21.23 38.02
CA LYS A 143 25.17 21.84 38.79
C LYS A 143 25.33 23.27 38.29
N THR A 144 24.88 24.24 39.08
CA THR A 144 25.34 25.62 39.00
C THR A 144 26.77 25.66 39.55
N LEU A 145 27.72 26.14 38.75
CA LEU A 145 28.95 26.71 39.27
C LEU A 145 28.87 28.21 39.00
N ILE A 146 28.76 28.96 40.09
CA ILE A 146 29.03 30.40 40.16
C ILE A 146 30.44 30.51 40.74
N LEU A 147 31.18 31.49 40.21
CA LEU A 147 32.61 31.87 40.35
C LEU A 147 33.53 31.20 39.33
#